data_AF-A0A2N6PIV7-F1
#
_entry.id   AF-A0A2N6PIV7-F1
#
_cell.length_a   1.000
_cell.length_b   1.000
_cell.length_c   1.000
_cell.angle_alpha   90.00
_cell.angle_beta   90.00
_cell.angle_gamma   90.00
#
_symmetry.space_group_name_H-M   'P 1'
#
loop_
_entity.id
_entity.type
_entity.pdbx_description
1 polymer ?
#
loop_
_entity_poly.entity_id
_entity_poly.type
_entity_poly.pdbx_seq_one_letter_code
_entity_poly.pdbx_strand_id
1 'polypeptide(L)'
;MIKAIGIILLMIGAVGFFFAGETTIAVLLALAALVLAFVVGKPILGNPAGISKLRKDVTPQDIKNYRSEHPGTSVSEAIQACAKQK
;
A
#
# COMPACT_ATOMS: atom_id res chain seq x y z
N MET A 1 12.97 -0.98 6.08
CA MET A 1 13.33 -1.32 7.48
C MET A 1 13.56 -0.10 8.34
N ILE A 2 14.51 0.78 8.01
CA ILE A 2 14.84 2.00 8.80
C ILE A 2 13.59 2.83 9.18
N LYS A 3 12.66 2.99 8.22
CA LYS A 3 11.43 3.75 8.41
C LYS A 3 10.45 3.14 9.44
N ALA A 4 10.37 1.80 9.51
CA ALA A 4 9.51 1.11 10.49
C ALA A 4 10.10 1.19 11.90
N ILE A 5 11.43 1.17 12.02
CA ILE A 5 12.14 1.33 13.29
C ILE A 5 11.86 2.70 13.91
N GLY A 6 11.83 3.76 13.09
CA GLY A 6 11.49 5.12 13.56
C GLY A 6 10.07 5.22 14.14
N ILE A 7 9.08 4.57 13.52
CA ILE A 7 7.70 4.55 14.01
C ILE A 7 7.60 3.79 15.35
N ILE A 8 8.31 2.66 15.46
CA ILE A 8 8.34 1.85 16.70
C ILE A 8 8.96 2.65 17.85
N LEU A 9 10.08 3.33 17.61
CA LEU A 9 10.73 4.18 18.62
C LEU A 9 9.82 5.33 19.08
N LEU A 10 9.09 5.97 18.16
CA LEU A 10 8.10 7.01 18.50
C LEU A 10 6.98 6.47 19.39
N MET A 11 6.48 5.26 19.10
CA MET A 11 5.44 4.63 19.91
C MET A 11 5.95 4.26 21.31
N ILE A 12 7.18 3.77 21.43
CA ILE A 12 7.81 3.49 22.73
C ILE A 12 7.95 4.78 23.54
N GLY A 13 8.38 5.88 22.89
CA GLY A 13 8.44 7.20 23.51
C GLY A 13 7.05 7.67 23.98
N ALA A 14 6.02 7.55 23.14
CA ALA A 14 4.66 7.94 23.49
C ALA A 14 4.15 7.21 24.75
N VAL A 15 4.39 5.90 24.84
CA VAL A 15 4.02 5.09 26.02
C VAL A 15 4.81 5.52 27.25
N GLY A 16 6.13 5.73 27.13
CA GLY A 16 6.96 6.19 28.24
C GLY A 16 6.53 7.54 28.81
N PHE A 17 6.27 8.52 27.94
CA PHE A 17 5.81 9.86 28.35
C PHE A 17 4.37 9.85 28.90
N PHE A 18 3.53 8.92 28.45
CA PHE A 18 2.18 8.76 29.00
C PHE A 18 2.22 8.34 30.48
N PHE A 19 3.08 7.39 30.85
CA PHE A 19 3.26 6.96 32.25
C PHE A 19 3.96 8.02 33.12
N ALA A 20 4.74 8.91 32.51
CA ALA A 20 5.37 10.04 33.22
C ALA A 20 4.39 11.19 33.54
N GLY A 21 3.12 11.10 33.13
CA GLY A 21 2.11 12.14 33.35
C GLY A 21 2.14 13.30 32.34
N GLU A 22 3.12 13.29 31.44
CA GLU A 22 3.34 14.27 30.38
C GLU A 22 2.47 13.94 29.16
N THR A 23 1.15 13.98 29.35
CA THR A 23 0.15 13.61 28.33
C THR A 23 0.27 14.40 27.03
N THR A 24 0.67 15.67 27.11
CA THR A 24 0.89 16.53 25.93
C THR A 24 1.98 15.98 25.01
N ILE A 25 3.11 15.54 25.58
CA ILE A 25 4.23 14.98 24.81
C ILE A 25 3.85 13.62 24.22
N ALA A 26 3.15 12.79 25.00
CA ALA A 26 2.66 11.50 24.54
C ALA A 26 1.73 11.63 23.31
N VAL A 27 0.79 12.59 23.35
CA VAL A 27 -0.12 12.86 22.23
C VAL A 27 0.64 13.35 21.00
N LEU A 28 1.62 14.24 21.17
CA LEU A 28 2.46 14.72 20.06
C LEU A 28 3.26 13.58 19.40
N LEU A 29 3.83 12.68 20.20
CA LEU A 29 4.57 11.52 19.70
C LEU A 29 3.65 10.53 18.97
N ALA A 30 2.45 10.28 19.50
CA ALA A 30 1.44 9.43 18.87
C ALA A 30 0.96 10.00 17.53
N LEU A 31 0.70 11.32 17.47
CA LEU A 31 0.34 12.01 16.23
C LEU A 31 1.46 11.97 15.20
N ALA A 32 2.71 12.20 15.62
CA ALA A 32 3.86 12.11 14.74
C ALA A 32 4.03 10.68 14.16
N ALA A 33 3.85 9.65 15.00
CA ALA A 33 3.88 8.26 14.57
C ALA A 33 2.78 7.96 13.54
N LEU A 34 1.57 8.49 13.75
CA LEU A 34 0.45 8.31 12.84
C LEU A 34 0.70 8.97 11.47
N VAL A 35 1.16 10.22 11.46
CA VAL A 35 1.49 10.93 10.22
C VAL A 35 2.58 10.19 9.44
N LEU A 36 3.63 9.73 10.14
CA LEU A 36 4.68 8.91 9.52
C LEU A 36 4.12 7.61 8.95
N ALA A 37 3.22 6.93 9.67
CA ALA A 37 2.57 5.71 9.18
C ALA A 37 1.74 5.96 7.91
N PHE A 38 1.05 7.11 7.80
CA PHE A 38 0.28 7.46 6.60
C PHE A 38 1.15 7.88 5.42
N VAL A 39 2.18 8.70 5.64
CA VAL A 39 3.07 9.17 4.57
C VAL A 39 3.97 8.04 4.05
N VAL A 40 4.38 7.14 4.94
CA VAL A 40 5.36 6.09 4.63
C VAL A 40 4.72 4.73 4.40
N GLY A 41 3.47 4.55 4.84
CA GLY A 41 2.71 3.34 4.62
C GLY A 41 2.60 3.02 3.13
N LYS A 42 2.86 1.76 2.78
CA LYS A 42 2.48 1.27 1.45
C LYS A 42 0.96 1.44 1.32
N PRO A 43 0.44 1.97 0.21
CA PRO A 43 -1.00 2.03 -0.01
C PRO A 43 -1.57 0.61 0.05
N ILE A 44 -2.32 0.32 1.12
CA ILE A 44 -3.03 -0.95 1.35
C ILE A 44 -4.35 -0.95 0.56
N LEU A 45 -4.85 0.24 0.22
CA LEU A 45 -5.97 0.47 -0.68
C LEU A 45 -5.54 0.17 -2.11
N GLY A 46 -5.61 -1.11 -2.48
CA GLY A 46 -5.43 -1.59 -3.84
C GLY A 46 -4.06 -1.22 -4.40
N ASN A 47 -3.22 -2.20 -4.66
CA ASN A 47 -2.06 -1.96 -5.47
C ASN A 47 -2.46 -2.14 -6.95
N PRO A 48 -2.92 -1.11 -7.69
CA PRO A 48 -2.92 -1.18 -9.14
C PRO A 48 -1.48 -1.01 -9.67
N ALA A 49 -0.40 -1.39 -8.95
CA ALA A 49 0.91 -1.56 -9.60
C ALA A 49 0.90 -2.64 -10.68
N GLY A 50 -0.19 -3.42 -10.81
CA GLY A 50 -0.46 -4.18 -12.03
C GLY A 50 -0.85 -3.28 -13.21
N ILE A 51 -1.58 -2.18 -12.96
CA ILE A 51 -2.04 -1.24 -13.98
C ILE A 51 -0.92 -0.29 -14.41
N SER A 52 -0.11 0.23 -13.48
CA SER A 52 1.03 1.10 -13.85
C SER A 52 2.20 0.34 -14.50
N LYS A 53 2.18 -0.99 -14.44
CA LYS A 53 3.10 -1.89 -15.17
C LYS A 53 2.47 -2.51 -16.40
N LEU A 54 1.23 -2.12 -16.77
CA LEU A 54 0.69 -2.50 -18.06
C LEU A 54 1.61 -1.91 -19.13
N ARG A 55 2.19 -2.81 -19.89
CA ARG A 55 2.96 -2.52 -21.08
C ARG A 55 2.02 -1.74 -22.02
N LYS A 56 2.48 -0.62 -22.61
CA LYS A 56 1.62 0.35 -23.35
C LYS A 56 0.87 -0.27 -24.54
N ASP A 57 1.28 -1.46 -24.95
CA ASP A 57 0.76 -2.30 -26.01
C ASP A 57 -0.37 -3.26 -25.58
N VAL A 58 -0.73 -3.28 -24.29
CA VAL A 58 -1.92 -4.00 -23.80
C VAL A 58 -3.11 -3.04 -23.82
N THR A 59 -4.05 -3.31 -24.72
CA THR A 59 -5.26 -2.51 -24.86
C THR A 59 -6.41 -3.06 -24.01
N PRO A 60 -7.41 -2.24 -23.64
CA PRO A 60 -8.63 -2.73 -23.00
C PRO A 60 -9.36 -3.82 -23.79
N GLN A 61 -9.20 -3.81 -25.12
CA GLN A 61 -9.78 -4.80 -26.01
C GLN A 61 -9.14 -6.18 -25.81
N ASP A 62 -7.81 -6.24 -25.61
CA ASP A 62 -7.08 -7.49 -25.36
C ASP A 62 -7.56 -8.16 -24.06
N ILE A 63 -7.78 -7.36 -23.02
CA ILE A 63 -8.29 -7.83 -21.72
C ILE A 63 -9.72 -8.38 -21.86
N LYS A 64 -10.56 -7.70 -22.66
CA LYS A 64 -11.93 -8.12 -22.93
C LYS A 64 -11.97 -9.44 -23.72
N ASN A 65 -11.11 -9.59 -24.73
CA ASN A 65 -10.98 -10.82 -25.51
C ASN A 65 -10.51 -11.97 -24.60
N TYR A 66 -9.49 -11.74 -23.78
CA TYR A 66 -8.97 -12.74 -22.85
C TYR A 66 -10.05 -13.24 -21.86
N ARG A 67 -10.87 -12.34 -21.29
CA ARG A 67 -12.00 -12.75 -20.42
C ARG A 67 -13.13 -13.45 -21.16
N SER A 68 -13.27 -13.21 -22.46
CA SER A 68 -14.27 -13.91 -23.28
C SER A 68 -13.82 -15.34 -23.55
N GLU A 69 -12.51 -15.54 -23.75
CA GLU A 69 -11.88 -16.86 -23.91
C GLU A 69 -11.73 -17.61 -22.58
N HIS A 70 -11.61 -16.89 -21.45
CA HIS A 70 -11.44 -17.43 -20.10
C HIS A 70 -12.56 -16.94 -19.16
N PRO A 71 -13.77 -17.51 -19.27
CA PRO A 71 -14.88 -17.16 -18.40
C PRO A 71 -14.56 -17.53 -16.94
N GLY A 72 -14.82 -16.60 -16.01
CA GLY A 72 -14.52 -16.77 -14.59
C GLY A 72 -13.21 -16.11 -14.12
N THR A 73 -12.35 -15.68 -15.04
CA THR A 73 -11.13 -14.95 -14.70
C THR A 73 -11.41 -13.51 -14.28
N SER A 74 -10.73 -13.06 -13.22
CA SER A 74 -10.83 -11.69 -12.73
C SER A 74 -10.14 -10.70 -13.69
N VAL A 75 -10.53 -9.42 -13.64
CA VAL A 75 -9.91 -8.37 -14.47
C VAL A 75 -8.41 -8.25 -14.17
N SER A 76 -8.00 -8.42 -12.92
CA SER A 76 -6.59 -8.35 -12.52
C SER A 76 -5.76 -9.53 -13.04
N GLU A 77 -6.33 -10.74 -13.10
CA GLU A 77 -5.67 -11.91 -13.69
C GLU A 77 -5.57 -11.77 -15.21
N ALA A 78 -6.61 -11.29 -15.87
CA ALA A 78 -6.58 -11.03 -17.31
C ALA A 78 -5.51 -9.99 -17.69
N ILE A 79 -5.40 -8.90 -16.91
CA ILE A 79 -4.33 -7.90 -17.06
C ILE A 79 -2.94 -8.54 -16.94
N GLN A 80 -2.72 -9.41 -15.95
CA GLN A 80 -1.43 -10.08 -15.76
C GLN A 80 -1.12 -11.08 -16.88
N ALA A 81 -2.13 -11.80 -17.36
CA ALA A 81 -1.96 -12.77 -18.44
C ALA A 81 -1.61 -12.07 -19.76
N CYS A 82 -2.35 -11.02 -20.13
CA CYS A 82 -2.04 -10.21 -21.32
C CYS A 82 -0.66 -9.55 -21.22
N ALA A 83 -0.23 -9.11 -20.03
CA ALA A 83 1.10 -8.52 -19.83
C ALA A 83 2.26 -9.54 -19.93
N LYS A 84 1.99 -10.85 -19.76
CA LYS A 84 2.99 -11.93 -19.88
C LYS A 84 3.07 -12.56 -21.28
N GLN A 85 2.00 -12.52 -22.06
CA GLN A 85 1.94 -13.16 -23.38
C GLN A 85 2.60 -12.34 -24.52
N LYS A 86 2.88 -11.05 -24.28
CA LYS A 86 3.65 -10.18 -25.19
C LYS A 86 4.99 -9.80 -24.56
#